data_AF-A0AAJ2B5E1-F1
#
_entry.id   AF-A0AAJ2B5E1-F1
#
_cell.length_a   1.000
_cell.length_b   1.000
_cell.length_c   1.000
_cell.angle_alpha   90.00
_cell.angle_beta   90.00
_cell.angle_gamma   90.00
#
_symmetry.space_group_name_H-M   'P 1'
#
loop_
_entity.id
_entity.type
_entity.pdbx_description
1 polymer ?
#
loop_
_entity_poly.entity_id
_entity_poly.type
_entity_poly.pdbx_seq_one_letter_code
_entity_poly.pdbx_strand_id
1 'polypeptide(L)'
;MPTMLKAVSDLLCLFAVAVLANDSSAAQQLPGSVMLSDGAKVTISDGKAIVAAPGDKRNLKLSLSFQRALQTSTDIVFPESSSRRLDGHDVILVVLKFASSSWPLSYCGAGTEDELYVLEKDGRTAKIGLSTKVSSCLDNIELEDNGADSPYASIRWVGTPASVSVSWARDWEGAKRTRLYKMTNGHFVESDN
;
A
#
# COMPACT_ATOMS: atom_id res chain seq x y z
N MET A 1 52.58 -8.65 44.30
CA MET A 1 51.47 -8.68 45.28
C MET A 1 51.72 -7.54 46.27
N PRO A 2 50.73 -6.76 46.72
CA PRO A 2 49.42 -6.40 46.14
C PRO A 2 49.20 -4.85 46.06
N THR A 3 48.08 -4.45 45.44
CA THR A 3 47.18 -3.29 45.76
C THR A 3 47.71 -1.86 45.78
N MET A 4 47.00 -0.80 45.36
CA MET A 4 45.79 -0.53 44.56
C MET A 4 45.54 0.99 44.69
N LEU A 5 45.12 1.66 43.61
CA LEU A 5 44.30 2.90 43.52
C LEU A 5 44.79 4.17 44.26
N LYS A 6 44.70 5.40 43.73
CA LYS A 6 43.58 6.11 43.05
C LYS A 6 44.19 7.43 42.53
N ALA A 7 44.06 7.78 41.25
CA ALA A 7 43.01 8.64 40.66
C ALA A 7 43.38 10.12 40.54
N VAL A 8 42.70 10.78 39.58
CA VAL A 8 42.28 12.19 39.51
C VAL A 8 42.89 13.01 38.35
N SER A 9 41.99 13.44 37.42
CA SER A 9 41.87 14.80 36.81
C SER A 9 42.91 15.24 35.76
N ASP A 10 42.67 15.94 34.65
CA ASP A 10 41.53 16.63 33.99
C ASP A 10 41.86 16.69 32.46
N LEU A 11 40.92 16.43 31.56
CA LEU A 11 40.09 17.38 30.81
C LEU A 11 40.84 18.39 29.91
N LEU A 12 40.75 18.22 28.59
CA LEU A 12 40.61 19.36 27.67
C LEU A 12 39.96 18.97 26.34
N CYS A 13 38.89 19.70 26.05
CA CYS A 13 37.91 19.52 25.00
C CYS A 13 38.47 19.78 23.60
N LEU A 14 38.16 18.90 22.66
CA LEU A 14 38.04 19.27 21.25
C LEU A 14 36.57 19.06 20.85
N PHE A 15 35.84 20.18 20.81
CA PHE A 15 34.52 20.25 20.21
C PHE A 15 34.67 20.12 18.69
N ALA A 16 34.31 18.96 18.14
CA ALA A 16 34.00 18.83 16.72
C ALA A 16 32.48 18.94 16.55
N VAL A 17 32.10 19.87 15.70
CA VAL A 17 30.75 20.37 15.42
C VAL A 17 29.79 19.25 14.98
N ALA A 18 28.64 19.17 15.65
CA ALA A 18 27.42 18.53 15.14
C ALA A 18 26.89 19.36 13.96
N VAL A 19 26.33 18.83 12.89
CA VAL A 19 25.09 18.06 12.84
C VAL A 19 25.10 17.29 11.52
N LEU A 20 24.72 16.01 11.59
CA LEU A 20 24.46 15.17 10.43
C LEU A 20 23.33 15.80 9.61
N ALA A 21 23.64 16.30 8.41
CA ALA A 21 22.63 16.45 7.38
C ALA A 21 22.25 15.03 6.89
N ASN A 22 21.39 14.36 7.66
CA ASN A 22 20.73 13.15 7.18
C ASN A 22 19.54 13.57 6.32
N ASP A 23 19.81 14.10 5.12
CA ASP A 23 18.84 14.01 4.02
C ASP A 23 18.90 12.59 3.46
N SER A 24 18.59 11.61 4.31
CA SER A 24 18.19 10.31 3.85
C SER A 24 16.71 10.41 3.53
N SER A 25 16.40 10.82 2.29
CA SER A 25 15.08 10.55 1.70
C SER A 25 14.97 9.03 1.56
N ALA A 26 14.68 8.35 2.67
CA ALA A 26 14.38 6.94 2.66
C ALA A 26 13.06 6.79 1.90
N ALA A 27 13.10 6.12 0.74
CA ALA A 27 11.92 5.77 -0.04
C ALA A 27 10.84 5.26 0.92
N GLN A 28 9.62 5.80 0.82
CA GLN A 28 8.57 5.48 1.77
C GLN A 28 8.26 3.97 1.69
N GLN A 29 8.61 3.23 2.74
CA GLN A 29 8.41 1.79 2.78
C GLN A 29 6.91 1.47 2.80
N LEU A 30 6.48 0.60 1.90
CA LEU A 30 5.08 0.19 1.80
C LEU A 30 4.62 -0.50 3.09
N PRO A 31 3.40 -0.21 3.57
CA PRO A 31 2.81 -0.89 4.71
C PRO A 31 2.71 -2.41 4.50
N GLY A 32 3.02 -3.19 5.54
CA GLY A 32 2.75 -4.64 5.59
C GLY A 32 1.38 -5.00 6.18
N SER A 33 0.62 -4.00 6.63
CA SER A 33 -0.71 -4.18 7.25
C SER A 33 -1.53 -2.90 7.13
N VAL A 34 -2.85 -3.02 7.20
CA VAL A 34 -3.77 -1.88 7.21
C VAL A 34 -4.46 -1.77 8.57
N MET A 35 -4.42 -0.59 9.18
CA MET A 35 -5.16 -0.29 10.40
C MET A 35 -6.61 0.07 10.06
N LEU A 36 -7.55 -0.59 10.74
CA LEU A 36 -8.98 -0.33 10.64
C LEU A 36 -9.41 0.83 11.53
N SER A 37 -10.60 1.38 11.29
CA SER A 37 -11.14 2.49 12.10
C SER A 37 -11.36 2.12 13.57
N ASP A 38 -11.49 0.83 13.89
CA ASP A 38 -11.61 0.30 15.25
C ASP A 38 -10.25 0.00 15.92
N GLY A 39 -9.14 0.31 15.25
CA GLY A 39 -7.78 0.06 15.72
C GLY A 39 -7.28 -1.37 15.48
N ALA A 40 -8.11 -2.28 14.95
CA ALA A 40 -7.63 -3.60 14.55
C ALA A 40 -6.74 -3.50 13.30
N LYS A 41 -5.88 -4.49 13.07
CA LYS A 41 -4.98 -4.55 11.91
C LYS A 41 -5.35 -5.69 10.99
N VAL A 42 -5.38 -5.40 9.69
CA VAL A 42 -5.53 -6.40 8.63
C VAL A 42 -4.17 -6.71 8.03
N THR A 43 -3.83 -7.99 7.99
CA THR A 43 -2.67 -8.53 7.27
C THR A 43 -3.15 -9.57 6.26
N ILE A 44 -2.56 -9.61 5.08
CA ILE A 44 -2.85 -10.65 4.09
C ILE A 44 -1.55 -11.37 3.77
N SER A 45 -1.54 -12.69 3.98
CA SER A 45 -0.40 -13.56 3.67
C SER A 45 -0.91 -14.98 3.41
N ASP A 46 -0.18 -15.76 2.62
CA ASP A 46 -0.48 -17.18 2.35
C ASP A 46 -1.94 -17.43 1.92
N GLY A 47 -2.49 -16.54 1.08
CA GLY A 47 -3.87 -16.61 0.59
C GLY A 47 -4.95 -16.37 1.65
N LYS A 48 -4.59 -15.86 2.83
CA LYS A 48 -5.52 -15.59 3.95
C LYS A 48 -5.41 -14.14 4.39
N ALA A 49 -6.55 -13.53 4.68
CA ALA A 49 -6.63 -12.26 5.36
C ALA A 49 -6.94 -12.49 6.85
N ILE A 50 -6.17 -11.85 7.72
CA ILE A 50 -6.32 -11.94 9.17
C ILE A 50 -6.60 -10.56 9.72
N VAL A 51 -7.58 -10.46 10.61
CA VAL A 51 -7.85 -9.28 11.43
C VAL A 51 -7.34 -9.56 12.84
N ALA A 52 -6.44 -8.71 13.34
CA ALA A 52 -5.91 -8.77 14.68
C ALA A 52 -6.35 -7.52 15.48
N ALA A 53 -7.12 -7.72 16.54
CA ALA A 53 -7.44 -6.72 17.54
C ALA A 53 -6.70 -7.07 18.85
N PRO A 54 -6.63 -6.16 19.84
CA PRO A 54 -6.04 -6.48 21.14
C PRO A 54 -6.71 -7.71 21.77
N GLY A 55 -5.98 -8.82 21.88
CA GLY A 55 -6.48 -10.07 22.46
C GLY A 55 -7.38 -10.93 21.55
N ASP A 56 -7.61 -10.55 20.29
CA ASP A 56 -8.41 -11.34 19.33
C ASP A 56 -7.72 -11.39 17.95
N LYS A 57 -7.66 -12.58 17.35
CA LYS A 57 -7.09 -12.79 16.01
C LYS A 57 -7.99 -13.74 15.26
N ARG A 58 -8.53 -13.28 14.12
CA ARG A 58 -9.54 -14.02 13.35
C ARG A 58 -9.33 -13.89 11.85
N ASN A 59 -9.74 -14.91 11.12
CA ASN A 59 -9.73 -14.85 9.65
C ASN A 59 -10.84 -13.93 9.15
N LEU A 60 -10.51 -13.10 8.16
CA LEU A 60 -11.48 -12.33 7.38
C LEU A 60 -11.99 -13.21 6.24
N LYS A 61 -13.30 -13.37 6.14
CA LYS A 61 -13.92 -14.12 5.05
C LYS A 61 -13.95 -13.26 3.79
N LEU A 62 -13.03 -13.56 2.88
CA LEU A 62 -12.90 -12.89 1.59
C LEU A 62 -13.93 -13.41 0.58
N SER A 63 -14.32 -12.59 -0.39
CA SER A 63 -15.12 -13.04 -1.54
C SER A 63 -14.37 -14.11 -2.34
N LEU A 64 -15.10 -15.03 -2.98
CA LEU A 64 -14.48 -16.12 -3.74
C LEU A 64 -13.62 -15.59 -4.91
N SER A 65 -14.01 -14.48 -5.54
CA SER A 65 -13.23 -13.82 -6.58
C SER A 65 -11.89 -13.34 -6.04
N PHE A 66 -11.88 -12.65 -4.90
CA PHE A 66 -10.64 -12.14 -4.30
C PHE A 66 -9.75 -13.27 -3.77
N GLN A 67 -10.34 -14.34 -3.23
CA GLN A 67 -9.58 -15.53 -2.82
C GLN A 67 -8.82 -16.16 -4.00
N ARG A 68 -9.44 -16.27 -5.17
CA ARG A 68 -8.77 -16.78 -6.37
C ARG A 68 -7.64 -15.85 -6.82
N ALA A 69 -7.91 -14.54 -6.84
CA ALA A 69 -6.88 -13.56 -7.17
C ALA A 69 -5.67 -13.65 -6.23
N LEU A 70 -5.89 -13.79 -4.92
CA LEU A 70 -4.81 -14.01 -3.95
C LEU A 70 -4.03 -15.30 -4.16
N GLN A 71 -4.67 -16.37 -4.62
CA GLN A 71 -3.99 -17.65 -4.87
C GLN A 71 -3.07 -17.59 -6.09
N THR A 72 -3.38 -16.72 -7.05
CA THR A 72 -2.60 -16.57 -8.29
C THR A 72 -1.65 -15.38 -8.25
N SER A 73 -1.78 -14.50 -7.27
CA SER A 73 -0.88 -13.35 -7.10
C SER A 73 0.51 -13.80 -6.66
N THR A 74 1.54 -13.12 -7.17
CA THR A 74 2.93 -13.32 -6.78
C THR A 74 3.32 -12.46 -5.59
N ASP A 75 2.62 -11.35 -5.34
CA ASP A 75 2.89 -10.44 -4.24
C ASP A 75 1.66 -9.57 -3.90
N ILE A 76 1.67 -8.99 -2.71
CA ILE A 76 0.58 -8.19 -2.14
C ILE A 76 1.15 -6.88 -1.62
N VAL A 77 0.54 -5.77 -2.02
CA VAL A 77 0.91 -4.43 -1.59
C VAL A 77 -0.28 -3.73 -0.96
N PHE A 78 -0.04 -3.04 0.16
CA PHE A 78 -0.97 -2.07 0.70
C PHE A 78 -0.47 -0.66 0.36
N PRO A 79 -1.14 0.09 -0.53
CA PRO A 79 -0.74 1.46 -0.84
C PRO A 79 -0.85 2.40 0.38
N GLU A 80 -1.77 2.10 1.29
CA GLU A 80 -2.14 2.94 2.42
C GLU A 80 -2.08 2.14 3.73
N SER A 81 -1.59 2.78 4.79
CA SER A 81 -1.45 2.13 6.11
C SER A 81 -2.75 2.06 6.91
N SER A 82 -3.78 2.79 6.46
CA SER A 82 -5.05 2.95 7.18
C SER A 82 -6.24 2.81 6.23
N SER A 83 -7.33 2.22 6.72
CA SER A 83 -8.61 2.18 6.01
C SER A 83 -9.30 3.54 6.05
N ARG A 84 -10.36 3.68 5.25
CA ARG A 84 -11.33 4.78 5.38
C ARG A 84 -12.71 4.22 5.65
N ARG A 85 -13.47 4.88 6.53
CA ARG A 85 -14.85 4.52 6.80
C ARG A 85 -15.77 5.21 5.79
N LEU A 86 -16.39 4.45 4.91
CA LEU A 86 -17.26 4.92 3.83
C LEU A 86 -18.55 4.12 3.87
N ASP A 87 -19.70 4.80 3.83
CA ASP A 87 -21.04 4.19 3.94
C ASP A 87 -21.17 3.19 5.11
N GLY A 88 -20.47 3.45 6.22
CA GLY A 88 -20.50 2.60 7.43
C GLY A 88 -19.54 1.39 7.40
N HIS A 89 -18.80 1.18 6.31
CA HIS A 89 -17.85 0.08 6.14
C HIS A 89 -16.40 0.56 6.25
N ASP A 90 -15.51 -0.28 6.77
CA ASP A 90 -14.08 -0.04 6.63
C ASP A 90 -13.65 -0.44 5.21
N VAL A 91 -13.05 0.49 4.48
CA VAL A 91 -12.59 0.26 3.11
C VAL A 91 -11.07 0.22 3.08
N ILE A 92 -10.53 -0.83 2.46
CA ILE A 92 -9.11 -1.17 2.43
C ILE A 92 -8.64 -1.17 0.97
N LEU A 93 -7.47 -0.58 0.69
CA LEU A 93 -6.81 -0.65 -0.62
C LEU A 93 -5.79 -1.78 -0.61
N VAL A 94 -5.88 -2.69 -1.58
CA VAL A 94 -4.95 -3.80 -1.73
C VAL A 94 -4.58 -3.92 -3.21
N VAL A 95 -3.29 -3.90 -3.53
CA VAL A 95 -2.81 -4.22 -4.87
C VAL A 95 -2.30 -5.66 -4.88
N LEU A 96 -2.77 -6.44 -5.83
CA LEU A 96 -2.23 -7.77 -6.11
C LEU A 96 -1.37 -7.70 -7.36
N LYS A 97 -0.17 -8.27 -7.26
CA LYS A 97 0.76 -8.40 -8.37
C LYS A 97 0.64 -9.79 -8.97
N PHE A 98 0.68 -9.88 -10.29
CA PHE A 98 0.67 -11.13 -11.04
C PHE A 98 1.87 -11.14 -11.98
N ALA A 99 2.46 -12.31 -12.21
CA ALA A 99 3.46 -12.45 -13.26
C ALA A 99 2.79 -12.22 -14.63
N SER A 100 3.39 -11.38 -15.47
CA SER A 100 2.92 -11.24 -16.86
C SER A 100 3.26 -12.52 -17.61
N SER A 101 2.26 -13.16 -18.20
CA SER A 101 2.36 -14.51 -18.78
C SER A 101 2.97 -14.53 -20.19
N SER A 102 3.34 -13.38 -20.73
CA SER A 102 3.82 -13.21 -22.10
C SER A 102 5.03 -12.29 -22.13
N TRP A 103 6.10 -12.71 -22.80
CA TRP A 103 7.28 -11.90 -23.08
C TRP A 103 6.86 -10.67 -23.90
N PRO A 104 6.73 -9.48 -23.31
CA PRO A 104 6.28 -8.32 -24.04
C PRO A 104 7.42 -7.86 -24.94
N LEU A 105 7.12 -7.59 -26.21
CA LEU A 105 8.09 -7.01 -27.17
C LEU A 105 8.44 -5.54 -26.83
N SER A 106 8.00 -5.01 -25.69
CA SER A 106 8.10 -3.61 -25.31
C SER A 106 8.44 -3.40 -23.83
N TYR A 107 8.87 -2.17 -23.53
CA TYR A 107 9.55 -1.72 -22.33
C TYR A 107 8.61 -1.58 -21.12
N CYS A 108 8.17 -2.67 -20.51
CA CYS A 108 7.81 -2.62 -19.09
C CYS A 108 8.99 -3.20 -18.29
N GLY A 109 9.56 -2.44 -17.36
CA GLY A 109 10.69 -2.90 -16.55
C GLY A 109 10.30 -3.96 -15.50
N ALA A 110 9.00 -4.10 -15.20
CA ALA A 110 8.53 -4.86 -14.04
C ALA A 110 8.11 -6.31 -14.33
N GLY A 111 7.68 -6.63 -15.56
CA GLY A 111 7.18 -7.96 -15.90
C GLY A 111 5.93 -8.41 -15.11
N THR A 112 5.19 -7.47 -14.52
CA THR A 112 3.99 -7.75 -13.72
C THR A 112 2.73 -7.14 -14.30
N GLU A 113 1.61 -7.78 -14.00
CA GLU A 113 0.27 -7.23 -14.14
C GLU A 113 -0.21 -6.93 -12.72
N ASP A 114 -0.54 -5.67 -12.42
CA ASP A 114 -0.95 -5.27 -11.08
C ASP A 114 -2.38 -4.76 -11.11
N GLU A 115 -3.20 -5.23 -10.16
CA GLU A 115 -4.59 -4.84 -10.03
C GLU A 115 -4.86 -4.32 -8.62
N LEU A 116 -5.47 -3.13 -8.54
CA LEU A 116 -5.97 -2.55 -7.31
C LEU A 116 -7.35 -3.14 -7.01
N TYR A 117 -7.52 -3.62 -5.79
CA TYR A 117 -8.77 -4.03 -5.20
C TYR A 117 -9.13 -3.08 -4.05
N VAL A 118 -10.33 -2.52 -4.13
CA VAL A 118 -10.94 -1.75 -3.05
C VAL A 118 -11.88 -2.69 -2.30
N LEU A 119 -11.47 -3.10 -1.10
CA LEU A 119 -12.19 -4.09 -0.30
C LEU A 119 -13.07 -3.39 0.72
N GLU A 120 -14.37 -3.65 0.67
CA GLU A 120 -15.34 -3.22 1.68
C GLU A 120 -15.44 -4.31 2.75
N LYS A 121 -15.01 -3.99 3.98
CA LYS A 121 -15.13 -4.87 5.14
C LYS A 121 -16.45 -4.59 5.85
N ASP A 122 -17.26 -5.64 5.94
CA ASP A 122 -18.47 -5.68 6.76
C ASP A 122 -18.38 -6.83 7.78
N GLY A 123 -18.29 -6.45 9.05
CA GLY A 123 -18.09 -7.38 10.16
C GLY A 123 -16.87 -8.29 9.96
N ARG A 124 -17.14 -9.58 9.68
CA ARG A 124 -16.14 -10.64 9.46
C ARG A 124 -15.92 -10.97 7.99
N THR A 125 -16.53 -10.22 7.08
CA THR A 125 -16.43 -10.43 5.64
C THR A 125 -15.75 -9.24 4.96
N ALA A 126 -15.09 -9.48 3.84
CA ALA A 126 -14.68 -8.43 2.93
C ALA A 126 -15.02 -8.82 1.49
N LYS A 127 -15.66 -7.89 0.78
CA LYS A 127 -16.06 -8.02 -0.62
C LYS A 127 -15.31 -7.00 -1.46
N ILE A 128 -15.20 -7.25 -2.76
CA ILE A 128 -14.66 -6.30 -3.73
C ILE A 128 -15.73 -5.25 -3.99
N GLY A 129 -15.44 -3.99 -3.71
CA GLY A 129 -16.25 -2.83 -4.09
C GLY A 129 -15.87 -2.28 -5.46
N LEU A 130 -14.58 -2.31 -5.79
CA LEU A 130 -14.00 -1.94 -7.08
C LEU A 130 -12.75 -2.78 -7.33
N SER A 131 -12.49 -3.13 -8.58
CA SER A 131 -11.14 -3.48 -9.03
C SER A 131 -10.76 -2.69 -10.28
N THR A 132 -9.49 -2.34 -10.40
CA THR A 132 -8.96 -1.62 -11.56
C THR A 132 -7.50 -2.00 -11.81
N LYS A 133 -7.14 -2.15 -13.08
CA LYS A 133 -5.77 -2.44 -13.49
C LYS A 133 -4.91 -1.19 -13.28
N VAL A 134 -3.83 -1.33 -12.52
CA VAL A 134 -2.96 -0.20 -12.15
C VAL A 134 -1.59 -0.26 -12.81
N SER A 135 -1.12 -1.46 -13.15
CA SER A 135 0.08 -1.66 -13.96
C SER A 135 -0.13 -2.83 -14.91
N SER A 136 0.37 -2.72 -16.13
CA SER A 136 0.30 -3.82 -17.10
C SER A 136 1.39 -3.69 -18.15
N CYS A 137 2.17 -4.74 -18.26
CA CYS A 137 3.16 -4.88 -19.32
C CYS A 137 2.52 -5.11 -20.69
N LEU A 138 1.43 -5.87 -20.71
CA LEU A 138 0.68 -6.17 -21.92
C LEU A 138 -0.05 -4.95 -22.50
N ASP A 139 -0.68 -4.19 -21.61
CA ASP A 139 -1.51 -3.04 -22.00
C ASP A 139 -0.75 -1.72 -21.90
N ASN A 140 0.56 -1.75 -21.60
CA ASN A 140 1.43 -0.59 -21.41
C ASN A 140 0.85 0.42 -20.38
N ILE A 141 0.29 -0.10 -19.28
CA ILE A 141 -0.26 0.71 -18.19
C ILE A 141 0.80 0.89 -17.13
N GLU A 142 1.02 2.13 -16.71
CA GLU A 142 2.08 2.51 -15.79
C GLU A 142 1.57 3.54 -14.78
N LEU A 143 1.72 3.22 -13.49
CA LEU A 143 1.48 4.16 -12.39
C LEU A 143 2.44 5.35 -12.50
N GLU A 144 1.99 6.51 -12.02
CA GLU A 144 2.89 7.65 -11.90
C GLU A 144 3.98 7.35 -10.86
N ASP A 145 5.23 7.44 -11.29
CA ASP A 145 6.42 7.24 -10.45
C ASP A 145 7.18 8.57 -10.34
N ASN A 146 7.47 8.99 -9.10
CA ASN A 146 8.24 10.20 -8.81
C ASN A 146 9.76 9.92 -8.69
N GLY A 147 10.18 8.65 -8.80
CA GLY A 147 11.55 8.18 -8.70
C GLY A 147 12.12 8.16 -7.27
N ALA A 148 11.34 8.59 -6.28
CA ALA A 148 11.74 8.65 -4.87
C ALA A 148 10.99 7.62 -4.02
N ASP A 149 9.72 7.36 -4.33
CA ASP A 149 8.84 6.44 -3.62
C ASP A 149 8.50 5.23 -4.47
N SER A 150 7.86 4.24 -3.85
CA SER A 150 7.22 3.17 -4.63
C SER A 150 6.15 3.76 -5.57
N PRO A 151 6.01 3.27 -6.82
CA PRO A 151 4.93 3.69 -7.72
C PRO A 151 3.53 3.54 -7.12
N TYR A 152 3.33 2.62 -6.17
CA TYR A 152 2.04 2.45 -5.48
C TYR A 152 1.68 3.64 -4.58
N ALA A 153 2.59 4.57 -4.29
CA ALA A 153 2.28 5.84 -3.62
C ALA A 153 1.37 6.77 -4.46
N SER A 154 1.23 6.50 -5.76
CA SER A 154 0.25 7.14 -6.65
C SER A 154 -1.20 6.69 -6.39
N ILE A 155 -1.39 5.63 -5.59
CA ILE A 155 -2.69 5.14 -5.12
C ILE A 155 -2.88 5.58 -3.67
N ARG A 156 -3.84 6.45 -3.41
CA ARG A 156 -4.02 7.04 -2.07
C ARG A 156 -5.44 7.48 -1.78
N TRP A 157 -5.73 7.67 -0.51
CA TRP A 157 -6.96 8.35 -0.08
C TRP A 157 -6.81 9.86 -0.24
N VAL A 158 -7.81 10.54 -0.82
CA VAL A 158 -7.83 12.00 -0.97
C VAL A 158 -9.19 12.60 -0.62
N GLY A 159 -9.21 13.89 -0.27
CA GLY A 159 -10.43 14.69 -0.13
C GLY A 159 -11.27 14.38 1.11
N THR A 160 -12.41 15.09 1.22
CA THR A 160 -13.44 14.88 2.24
C THR A 160 -14.81 15.17 1.60
N PRO A 161 -15.69 14.16 1.42
CA PRO A 161 -15.52 12.75 1.80
C PRO A 161 -14.36 12.07 1.06
N ALA A 162 -13.80 11.02 1.67
CA ALA A 162 -12.61 10.35 1.14
C ALA A 162 -12.91 9.64 -0.19
N SER A 163 -12.00 9.80 -1.14
CA SER A 163 -12.01 9.19 -2.47
C SER A 163 -10.72 8.40 -2.68
N VAL A 164 -10.76 7.35 -3.49
CA VAL A 164 -9.53 6.68 -3.96
C VAL A 164 -8.99 7.47 -5.15
N SER A 165 -7.79 8.01 -5.03
CA SER A 165 -7.05 8.61 -6.14
C SER A 165 -6.09 7.58 -6.69
N VAL A 166 -6.08 7.42 -8.02
CA VAL A 166 -5.05 6.65 -8.73
C VAL A 166 -4.49 7.52 -9.85
N SER A 167 -3.17 7.66 -9.91
CA SER A 167 -2.48 8.45 -10.93
C SER A 167 -1.60 7.56 -11.79
N TRP A 168 -1.76 7.67 -13.10
CA TRP A 168 -1.01 6.92 -14.10
C TRP A 168 -0.11 7.87 -14.89
N ALA A 169 1.13 7.46 -15.11
CA ALA A 169 1.96 8.02 -16.18
C ALA A 169 1.40 7.62 -17.56
N ARG A 170 0.82 6.42 -17.63
CA ARG A 170 0.12 5.91 -18.81
C ARG A 170 -1.06 5.03 -18.39
N ASP A 171 -2.28 5.47 -18.65
CA ASP A 171 -3.48 4.65 -18.47
C ASP A 171 -3.74 3.74 -19.68
N TRP A 172 -4.84 3.00 -19.68
CA TRP A 172 -5.22 2.10 -20.78
C TRP A 172 -5.55 2.81 -22.10
N GLU A 173 -5.73 4.14 -22.07
CA GLU A 173 -5.87 4.98 -23.27
C GLU A 173 -4.51 5.52 -23.75
N GLY A 174 -3.42 5.19 -23.04
CA GLY A 174 -2.08 5.67 -23.34
C GLY A 174 -1.78 7.07 -22.79
N ALA A 175 -2.66 7.64 -21.95
CA ALA A 175 -2.58 9.01 -21.49
C ALA A 175 -2.11 9.12 -20.03
N LYS A 176 -1.42 10.21 -19.70
CA LYS A 176 -1.18 10.60 -18.30
C LYS A 176 -2.50 11.08 -17.70
N ARG A 177 -2.99 10.41 -16.65
CA ARG A 177 -4.30 10.73 -16.05
C ARG A 177 -4.31 10.40 -14.56
N THR A 178 -5.08 11.18 -13.81
CA THR A 178 -5.51 10.83 -12.44
C THR A 178 -7.01 10.60 -12.46
N ARG A 179 -7.48 9.48 -11.89
CA ARG A 179 -8.91 9.19 -11.71
C ARG A 179 -9.23 9.16 -10.23
N LEU A 180 -10.42 9.66 -9.88
CA LEU A 180 -10.97 9.58 -8.54
C LEU A 180 -12.13 8.61 -8.51
N TYR A 181 -12.11 7.68 -7.56
CA TYR A 181 -13.23 6.79 -7.29
C TYR A 181 -13.90 7.18 -5.98
N LYS A 182 -15.18 7.55 -6.07
CA LYS A 182 -16.01 7.98 -4.94
C LYS A 182 -17.05 6.93 -4.62
N MET A 183 -17.29 6.69 -3.34
CA MET A 183 -18.42 5.89 -2.90
C MET A 183 -19.70 6.72 -3.06
N THR A 184 -20.63 6.24 -3.89
CA THR A 184 -21.94 6.85 -4.14
C THR A 184 -23.00 5.75 -4.11
N ASN A 185 -23.99 5.90 -3.22
CA ASN A 185 -25.07 4.92 -3.05
C ASN A 185 -24.55 3.48 -2.83
N GLY A 186 -23.51 3.31 -2.01
CA GLY A 186 -22.93 1.99 -1.74
C GLY A 186 -22.10 1.38 -2.87
N HIS A 187 -21.77 2.15 -3.92
CA HIS A 187 -20.91 1.69 -5.03
C HIS A 187 -19.78 2.69 -5.31
N PHE A 188 -18.60 2.18 -5.65
CA PHE A 188 -17.53 3.04 -6.16
C PHE A 188 -17.82 3.42 -7.60
N VAL A 189 -17.86 4.72 -7.88
CA VAL A 189 -18.00 5.29 -9.22
C VAL A 189 -16.80 6.17 -9.52
N GLU A 190 -16.34 6.13 -10.77
CA GLU A 190 -15.37 7.11 -11.25
C GLU A 190 -16.04 8.49 -11.24
N SER A 191 -15.34 9.47 -10.69
CA SER A 191 -15.73 10.87 -10.65
C SER A 191 -14.75 11.65 -11.48
N ASP A 192 -15.29 12.63 -12.22
CA ASP A 192 -14.47 13.67 -12.80
C ASP A 192 -13.75 14.45 -11.67
N ASN A 193 -12.53 14.88 -11.97
CA ASN A 193 -11.71 15.75 -11.11
C ASN A 193 -12.28 17.17 -11.05
#